data_AF-A0A3S3SI62-F1
#
_entry.id   AF-A0A3S3SI62-F1
#
_cell.length_a   1.000
_cell.length_b   1.000
_cell.length_c   1.000
_cell.angle_alpha   90.00
_cell.angle_beta   90.00
_cell.angle_gamma   90.00
#
_symmetry.space_group_name_H-M   'P 1'
#
loop_
_entity.id
_entity.type
_entity.pdbx_description
1 polymer ?
#
loop_
_entity_poly.entity_id
_entity_poly.type
_entity_poly.pdbx_seq_one_letter_code
_entity_poly.pdbx_strand_id
1 'polypeptide(L)'
;QDGLYAAVVGRWQDRHLAKTVKRCFNGASDLPTVSYSGPILFGADFSDHRNYWHHGYPAVMITDTAFLRNHNYHTAGDTPDTLNYQRMAKVVDGVLSTVLTLSLSVSPEEAEVVRP
;
A
#
# COMPACT_ATOMS: atom_id res chain seq x y z
N GLN A 1 -7.75 14.95 10.42
CA GLN A 1 -6.65 14.13 10.97
C GLN A 1 -5.39 14.59 10.28
N ASP A 2 -4.47 15.16 11.05
CA ASP A 2 -3.15 15.55 10.57
C ASP A 2 -2.51 14.36 9.86
N GLY A 3 -1.86 14.60 8.72
CA GLY A 3 -1.53 13.62 7.68
C GLY A 3 -0.49 12.55 8.05
N LEU A 4 -0.59 11.97 9.24
CA LEU A 4 0.35 11.07 9.89
C LEU A 4 -0.13 9.61 9.81
N TYR A 5 -0.46 9.15 8.60
CA TYR A 5 -1.01 7.81 8.40
C TYR A 5 -0.54 7.19 7.09
N ALA A 6 -0.57 5.85 7.04
CA ALA A 6 -0.50 5.09 5.80
C ALA A 6 -1.91 4.80 5.27
N ALA A 7 -2.12 4.95 3.98
CA ALA A 7 -3.36 4.67 3.28
C ALA A 7 -3.16 3.46 2.38
N VAL A 8 -4.07 2.49 2.46
CA VAL A 8 -4.14 1.37 1.53
C VAL A 8 -5.28 1.62 0.55
N VAL A 9 -4.95 1.79 -0.73
CA VAL A 9 -5.91 2.11 -1.80
C VAL A 9 -6.07 0.90 -2.71
N GLY A 10 -7.32 0.47 -2.94
CA GLY A 10 -7.68 -0.68 -3.77
C GLY A 10 -8.97 -0.45 -4.57
N ARG A 11 -9.29 -1.34 -5.52
CA ARG A 11 -10.63 -1.39 -6.13
C ARG A 11 -11.62 -2.10 -5.21
N TRP A 12 -12.92 -2.02 -5.51
CA TRP A 12 -13.95 -2.77 -4.79
C TRP A 12 -13.67 -4.28 -4.70
N GLN A 13 -13.26 -4.87 -5.82
CA GLN A 13 -12.90 -6.30 -5.89
C GLN A 13 -11.64 -6.66 -5.07
N ASP A 14 -10.74 -5.70 -4.84
CA ASP A 14 -9.51 -5.89 -4.08
C ASP A 14 -9.70 -5.61 -2.57
N ARG A 15 -10.95 -5.43 -2.10
CA ARG A 15 -11.26 -5.06 -0.71
C ARG A 15 -10.72 -6.04 0.33
N HIS A 16 -10.69 -7.35 0.01
CA HIS A 16 -10.09 -8.32 0.92
C HIS A 16 -8.59 -8.07 1.06
N LEU A 17 -7.87 -7.93 -0.06
CA LEU A 17 -6.43 -7.65 -0.05
C LEU A 17 -6.14 -6.37 0.74
N ALA A 18 -6.89 -5.29 0.49
CA ALA A 18 -6.73 -4.02 1.20
C ALA A 18 -6.96 -4.16 2.73
N LYS A 19 -7.96 -4.94 3.15
CA LYS A 19 -8.21 -5.24 4.57
C LYS A 19 -7.07 -6.05 5.19
N THR A 20 -6.54 -7.05 4.48
CA THR A 20 -5.39 -7.86 4.94
C THR A 20 -4.18 -6.96 5.16
N VAL A 21 -3.81 -6.14 4.18
CA VAL A 21 -2.68 -5.21 4.29
C VAL A 21 -2.86 -4.26 5.47
N LYS A 22 -4.04 -3.63 5.61
CA LYS A 22 -4.34 -2.75 6.77
C LYS A 22 -4.16 -3.47 8.11
N ARG A 23 -4.64 -4.72 8.22
CA ARG A 23 -4.51 -5.51 9.45
C ARG A 23 -3.04 -5.82 9.76
N CYS A 24 -2.25 -6.19 8.76
CA CYS A 24 -0.83 -6.46 8.93
C CYS A 24 -0.07 -5.20 9.37
N PHE A 25 -0.35 -4.05 8.75
CA PHE A 25 0.25 -2.76 9.13
C PHE A 25 -0.05 -2.38 10.58
N ASN A 26 -1.34 -2.42 10.97
CA ASN A 26 -1.76 -2.09 12.34
C ASN A 26 -1.29 -3.12 13.39
N GLY A 27 -0.90 -4.32 12.98
CA GLY A 27 -0.31 -5.34 13.86
C GLY A 27 1.21 -5.24 13.97
N ALA A 28 1.88 -4.69 12.94
CA ALA A 28 3.34 -4.58 12.88
C ALA A 28 3.87 -3.32 13.58
N SER A 29 3.08 -2.25 13.64
CA SER A 29 3.49 -0.99 14.27
C SER A 29 2.29 -0.17 14.76
N ASP A 30 2.59 0.93 15.45
CA ASP A 30 1.68 1.98 15.86
C ASP A 30 1.39 3.02 14.75
N LEU A 31 1.89 2.83 13.51
CA LEU A 31 1.60 3.74 12.39
C LEU A 31 0.10 3.64 12.03
N PRO A 32 -0.69 4.72 12.20
CA PRO A 32 -2.10 4.67 11.87
C PRO A 32 -2.30 4.29 10.40
N THR A 33 -3.05 3.23 10.15
CA THR A 33 -3.32 2.77 8.78
C THR A 33 -4.80 2.78 8.48
N VAL A 34 -5.16 3.47 7.40
CA VAL A 34 -6.52 3.53 6.86
C VAL A 34 -6.58 2.81 5.52
N SER A 35 -7.78 2.47 5.07
CA SER A 35 -7.97 1.80 3.78
C SER A 35 -9.16 2.37 3.04
N TYR A 36 -9.01 2.56 1.74
CA TYR A 36 -10.07 2.88 0.80
C TYR A 36 -10.14 1.78 -0.26
N SER A 37 -11.34 1.26 -0.48
CA SER A 37 -11.63 0.38 -1.61
C SER A 37 -12.80 1.00 -2.34
N GLY A 38 -12.64 1.33 -3.62
CA GLY A 38 -13.61 2.16 -4.30
C GLY A 38 -13.45 2.22 -5.81
N PRO A 39 -14.28 3.03 -6.50
CA PRO A 39 -14.01 3.40 -7.88
C PRO A 39 -12.67 4.14 -7.98
N ILE A 40 -12.08 4.12 -9.18
CA ILE A 40 -10.87 4.87 -9.48
C ILE A 40 -11.26 6.35 -9.58
N LEU A 41 -11.18 7.06 -8.45
CA LEU A 41 -11.47 8.49 -8.32
C LEU A 41 -10.33 9.17 -7.56
N PHE A 42 -10.13 10.47 -7.80
CA PHE A 42 -9.23 11.34 -7.03
C PHE A 42 -7.80 10.81 -6.85
N GLY A 43 -7.20 10.26 -7.91
CA GLY A 43 -5.81 9.80 -7.89
C GLY A 43 -5.59 8.41 -7.32
N ALA A 44 -6.65 7.63 -7.16
CA ALA A 44 -6.56 6.22 -6.77
C ALA A 44 -5.78 5.34 -7.78
N ASP A 45 -5.44 5.84 -8.98
CA ASP A 45 -4.64 5.19 -10.02
C ASP A 45 -3.35 5.95 -10.40
N PHE A 46 -2.89 6.88 -9.57
CA PHE A 46 -1.69 7.70 -9.89
C PHE A 46 -0.35 6.97 -9.69
N SER A 47 -0.36 5.65 -9.48
CA SER A 47 0.86 4.84 -9.29
C SER A 47 0.77 3.51 -10.05
N ASP A 48 1.85 2.73 -10.04
CA ASP A 48 2.05 1.56 -10.91
C ASP A 48 1.10 0.39 -10.65
N HIS A 49 0.43 0.36 -9.49
CA HIS A 49 -0.62 -0.63 -9.21
C HIS A 49 -1.74 -0.62 -10.26
N ARG A 50 -1.95 0.50 -10.97
CA ARG A 50 -2.88 0.59 -12.11
C ARG A 50 -2.53 -0.39 -13.24
N ASN A 51 -1.26 -0.70 -13.45
CA ASN A 51 -0.81 -1.60 -14.50
C ASN A 51 -1.21 -3.05 -14.16
N TYR A 52 -1.10 -3.43 -12.89
CA TYR A 52 -1.58 -4.73 -12.40
C TYR A 52 -3.10 -4.83 -12.56
N TRP A 53 -3.83 -3.77 -12.21
CA TRP A 53 -5.27 -3.70 -12.41
C TRP A 53 -5.68 -3.86 -13.88
N HIS A 54 -4.94 -3.24 -14.81
CA HIS A 54 -5.16 -3.35 -16.26
C HIS A 54 -5.04 -4.80 -16.74
N HIS A 55 -4.09 -5.57 -16.19
CA HIS A 55 -3.90 -6.98 -16.50
C HIS A 55 -4.74 -7.94 -15.63
N GLY A 56 -5.68 -7.43 -14.83
CA GLY A 56 -6.58 -8.26 -14.03
C GLY A 56 -5.98 -8.81 -12.73
N TYR A 57 -4.74 -8.45 -12.37
CA TYR A 57 -4.13 -8.87 -11.12
C TYR A 57 -4.69 -8.07 -9.92
N PRO A 58 -4.94 -8.73 -8.76
CA PRO A 58 -5.24 -8.03 -7.52
C PRO A 58 -4.04 -7.17 -7.09
N ALA A 59 -4.26 -5.89 -6.82
CA ALA A 59 -3.21 -4.99 -6.38
C ALA A 59 -3.77 -3.89 -5.47
N VAL A 60 -2.90 -3.38 -4.60
CA VAL A 60 -3.16 -2.23 -3.73
C VAL A 60 -1.98 -1.27 -3.77
N MET A 61 -2.26 0.02 -3.53
CA MET A 61 -1.25 1.04 -3.31
C MET A 61 -1.15 1.36 -1.82
N ILE A 62 0.06 1.41 -1.29
CA ILE A 62 0.34 1.93 0.06
C ILE A 62 0.93 3.33 -0.12
N THR A 63 0.32 4.34 0.49
CA THR A 63 0.72 5.74 0.31
C THR A 63 0.44 6.57 1.56
N ASP A 64 1.22 7.62 1.80
CA ASP A 64 0.90 8.69 2.75
C ASP A 64 0.06 9.82 2.12
N THR A 65 -0.32 9.66 0.85
CA THR A 65 -0.94 10.67 -0.03
C THR A 65 -0.05 11.89 -0.27
N ALA A 66 1.26 11.69 -0.46
CA ALA A 66 2.25 12.74 -0.72
C ALA A 66 1.77 13.81 -1.73
N PHE A 67 1.09 13.43 -2.81
CA PHE A 67 0.57 14.39 -3.80
C PHE A 67 -0.42 15.43 -3.23
N LEU A 68 -1.05 15.16 -2.08
CA LEU A 68 -1.96 16.08 -1.39
C LEU A 68 -1.30 16.84 -0.23
N ARG A 69 -0.13 16.40 0.24
CA ARG A 69 0.44 16.83 1.54
C ARG A 69 1.89 17.28 1.49
N ASN A 70 2.67 16.77 0.54
CA ASN A 70 4.05 17.13 0.38
C ASN A 70 4.15 18.38 -0.51
N HIS A 71 4.36 19.54 0.09
CA HIS A 71 4.55 20.79 -0.63
C HIS A 71 5.78 20.78 -1.55
N ASN A 72 6.73 19.87 -1.32
CA ASN A 72 7.94 19.73 -2.14
C ASN A 72 7.78 18.70 -3.27
N TYR A 73 6.61 18.07 -3.42
CA TYR A 73 6.38 17.04 -4.44
C TYR A 73 6.67 17.57 -5.86
N HIS A 74 7.49 16.84 -6.65
CA HIS A 74 7.97 17.25 -7.99
C HIS A 74 8.76 18.56 -8.00
N THR A 75 9.43 18.90 -6.90
CA THR A 75 10.33 20.06 -6.84
C THR A 75 11.73 19.64 -6.43
N ALA A 76 12.71 20.54 -6.60
CA ALA A 76 14.07 20.33 -6.11
C ALA A 76 14.17 20.24 -4.57
N GLY A 77 13.11 20.62 -3.84
CA GLY A 77 13.04 20.52 -2.38
C GLY A 77 12.69 19.13 -1.86
N ASP A 78 12.36 18.17 -2.74
CA ASP A 78 12.13 16.77 -2.37
C ASP A 78 13.47 16.09 -2.06
N THR A 79 13.93 16.29 -0.83
CA THR A 79 15.29 15.99 -0.38
C THR A 79 15.26 15.00 0.78
N PRO A 80 16.29 14.15 0.95
CA PRO A 80 16.34 13.13 2.00
C PRO A 80 16.14 13.68 3.42
N ASP A 81 16.58 14.91 3.66
CA ASP A 81 16.50 15.64 4.93
C ASP A 81 15.06 16.05 5.31
N THR A 82 14.11 16.01 4.36
CA THR A 82 12.69 16.26 4.62
C THR A 82 11.90 15.01 5.01
N LEU A 83 12.54 13.83 4.95
CA LEU A 83 11.88 12.54 5.19
C LEU A 83 11.76 12.20 6.67
N ASN A 84 10.66 11.52 7.03
CA ASN A 84 10.50 10.90 8.35
C ASN A 84 10.89 9.42 8.30
N TYR A 85 12.17 9.12 8.52
CA TYR A 85 12.70 7.76 8.46
C TYR A 85 12.08 6.80 9.47
N GLN A 86 11.71 7.26 10.67
CA GLN A 86 11.04 6.42 11.67
C GLN A 86 9.69 5.90 11.16
N ARG A 87 8.93 6.72 10.44
CA ARG A 87 7.67 6.28 9.82
C ARG A 87 7.91 5.42 8.59
N MET A 88 8.92 5.73 7.78
CA MET A 88 9.28 4.89 6.64
C MET A 88 9.66 3.47 7.08
N ALA A 89 10.40 3.33 8.19
CA ALA A 89 10.71 2.02 8.77
C ALA A 89 9.44 1.25 9.13
N LYS A 90 8.45 1.90 9.77
CA LYS A 90 7.14 1.29 10.08
C LYS A 90 6.37 0.85 8.83
N VAL A 91 6.50 1.58 7.71
CA VAL A 91 5.94 1.14 6.42
C VAL A 91 6.62 -0.15 5.94
N VAL A 92 7.95 -0.25 6.05
CA VAL A 92 8.70 -1.47 5.71
C VAL A 92 8.25 -2.66 6.58
N ASP A 93 8.10 -2.47 7.89
CA ASP A 93 7.61 -3.50 8.80
C ASP A 93 6.20 -3.99 8.41
N GLY A 94 5.32 -3.05 8.05
CA GLY A 94 3.97 -3.36 7.55
C GLY A 94 3.99 -4.15 6.24
N VAL A 95 4.86 -3.79 5.28
CA VAL A 95 5.03 -4.51 4.02
C VAL A 95 5.55 -5.92 4.28
N LEU A 96 6.58 -6.07 5.11
CA LEU A 96 7.16 -7.37 5.46
C LEU A 96 6.11 -8.28 6.10
N SER A 97 5.38 -7.78 7.09
CA SER A 97 4.27 -8.50 7.74
C SER A 97 3.21 -8.95 6.72
N THR A 98 2.89 -8.10 5.75
CA THR A 98 1.92 -8.40 4.69
C THR A 98 2.43 -9.52 3.77
N VAL A 99 3.68 -9.43 3.29
CA VAL A 99 4.28 -10.44 2.41
C VAL A 99 4.31 -11.81 3.08
N LEU A 100 4.77 -11.88 4.34
CA LEU A 100 4.79 -13.12 5.11
C LEU A 100 3.39 -13.69 5.31
N THR A 101 2.41 -12.84 5.63
CA THR A 101 1.01 -13.27 5.80
C THR A 101 0.46 -13.87 4.50
N LEU A 102 0.64 -13.18 3.37
CA LEU A 102 0.15 -13.64 2.07
C LEU A 102 0.85 -14.92 1.62
N SER A 103 2.17 -15.04 1.81
CA SER A 103 2.93 -16.24 1.42
C SER A 103 2.52 -17.49 2.20
N LEU A 104 2.06 -17.34 3.44
CA LEU A 104 1.62 -18.44 4.29
C LEU A 104 0.12 -18.77 4.11
N SER A 105 -0.62 -17.93 3.38
CA SER A 105 -2.06 -18.10 3.12
C SER A 105 -2.36 -18.85 1.82
N VAL A 106 -1.35 -19.03 0.96
CA VAL A 106 -1.48 -19.78 -0.30
C VAL A 106 -1.34 -21.27 0.02
N SER A 107 -2.36 -22.07 -0.31
CA SER A 107 -2.21 -23.53 -0.26
C SER A 107 -1.15 -23.98 -1.29
N PRO A 108 -0.39 -25.06 -1.05
CA PRO A 108 0.66 -25.52 -1.96
C PRO A 108 0.19 -25.74 -3.42
N GLU A 109 -1.11 -25.97 -3.63
CA GLU A 109 -1.73 -26.24 -4.93
C GLU A 109 -1.72 -25.04 -5.90
N GLU A 110 -1.84 -23.80 -5.42
CA GLU A 110 -1.84 -22.62 -6.31
C GLU A 110 -0.43 -22.18 -6.73
N ALA A 111 0.60 -22.59 -5.99
CA ALA A 111 2.00 -22.27 -6.30
C ALA A 111 2.56 -23.04 -7.50
N GLU A 112 1.88 -24.11 -7.93
CA GLU A 112 2.29 -24.96 -9.07
C GLU A 112 1.77 -24.41 -10.41
N VAL A 113 0.67 -23.66 -10.40
CA VAL A 113 0.01 -23.12 -11.62
C VAL A 113 0.73 -21.88 -12.18
N VAL A 114 1.61 -21.23 -11.41
CA VAL A 114 2.26 -19.95 -11.78
C VAL A 114 3.71 -20.13 -12.24
N ARG A 115 4.14 -21.34 -12.61
CA ARG A 115 5.44 -21.55 -13.28
C ARG A 115 5.23 -21.72 -14.79
N PRO A 116 5.92 -20.96 -15.65
CA PRO A 116 5.89 -21.18 -17.09
C PRO A 116 6.54 -22.52 -17.49
#